data_AF-A0A1G9XFD4-F1
#
_entry.id   AF-A0A1G9XFD4-F1
#
_cell.length_a   1.000
_cell.length_b   1.000
_cell.length_c   1.000
_cell.angle_alpha   90.00
_cell.angle_beta   90.00
_cell.angle_gamma   90.00
#
_symmetry.space_group_name_H-M   'P 1'
#
loop_
_entity.id
_entity.type
_entity.pdbx_description
1 polymer ?
#
loop_
_entity_poly.entity_id
_entity_poly.type
_entity_poly.pdbx_seq_one_letter_code
_entity_poly.pdbx_strand_id
1 'polypeptide(L)'
;MHTLADLRAGKLAGTQRLDLSCDLSEFPVEIFDLADTLEVLNLSGNRLTSLPDDLCRLTRLRVLFASDNAFTHLPESIGQCQQLQIVGLKANRIEQVSAAALPPRLRWLILTDNRIESLPDELGRRPDLQKLMLAGNRLRTLPATLAQCHKLELIRIAANRLTELPDWLLSLPALAWLAFADNPLCAERPTAPIREIPWQHLSLHQRLGEGASGIIQQAVWHDAGAEHMAAVKLYKGAVTSDGSPLNEMAACIAAGRHAQLIEVLGQISGHPEHQRGLVMALIAPDFGNLAGPPSLESCSRDVYASDTRFSLPVLLRLAEGIASVTVHLHARGITHGDLYGHNILVQEDGNCLLSDFGAASFHPSAGLGEALERIETRAFGILLGELLERCEADPQDQDVMAGLTALQASCVQPDCQQRPSLAEILLQIKTWSA
;
A
#
# COMPACT_ATOMS: atom_id res chain seq x y z
N MET A 1 1.15 24.65 -0.93
CA MET A 1 0.90 24.94 0.50
C MET A 1 0.33 26.34 0.60
N HIS A 2 -0.71 26.53 1.41
CA HIS A 2 -1.25 27.86 1.71
C HIS A 2 -0.55 28.44 2.93
N THR A 3 -0.65 29.76 3.12
CA THR A 3 -0.09 30.44 4.28
C THR A 3 -1.17 30.82 5.28
N LEU A 4 -0.81 30.85 6.57
CA LEU A 4 -1.69 31.36 7.62
C LEU A 4 -2.07 32.84 7.39
N ALA A 5 -1.16 33.62 6.81
CA ALA A 5 -1.40 35.02 6.48
C ALA A 5 -2.49 35.19 5.40
N ASP A 6 -2.48 34.35 4.37
CA ASP A 6 -3.50 34.39 3.31
C ASP A 6 -4.87 33.94 3.83
N LEU A 7 -4.91 32.95 4.74
CA LEU A 7 -6.13 32.56 5.43
C LEU A 7 -6.69 33.73 6.25
N ARG A 8 -5.87 34.34 7.10
CA ARG A 8 -6.26 35.48 7.96
C ARG A 8 -6.67 36.73 7.18
N ALA A 9 -6.11 36.91 5.99
CA ALA A 9 -6.48 38.00 5.09
C ALA A 9 -7.75 37.70 4.26
N GLY A 10 -8.38 36.53 4.44
CA GLY A 10 -9.58 36.11 3.70
C GLY A 10 -9.35 35.79 2.23
N LYS A 11 -8.09 35.69 1.78
CA LYS A 11 -7.77 35.43 0.35
C LYS A 11 -8.13 34.02 -0.12
N LEU A 12 -8.39 33.11 0.83
CA LEU A 12 -8.73 31.72 0.56
C LEU A 12 -10.24 31.48 0.57
N ALA A 13 -11.06 32.54 0.67
CA ALA A 13 -12.51 32.44 0.62
C ALA A 13 -12.96 31.66 -0.64
N GLY A 14 -13.85 30.69 -0.44
CA GLY A 14 -14.35 29.84 -1.52
C GLY A 14 -13.51 28.60 -1.81
N THR A 15 -12.34 28.42 -1.19
CA THR A 15 -11.51 27.23 -1.44
C THR A 15 -12.19 25.94 -0.96
N GLN A 16 -12.00 24.87 -1.73
CA GLN A 16 -12.42 23.51 -1.38
C GLN A 16 -11.31 22.71 -0.70
N ARG A 17 -10.04 23.14 -0.86
CA ARG A 17 -8.88 22.48 -0.27
C ARG A 17 -8.02 23.49 0.48
N LEU A 18 -7.70 23.18 1.73
CA LEU A 18 -6.79 23.96 2.56
C LEU A 18 -5.67 23.08 3.09
N ASP A 19 -4.46 23.29 2.57
CA ASP A 19 -3.20 22.78 3.13
C ASP A 19 -2.47 23.85 3.97
N LEU A 20 -2.29 23.60 5.27
CA LEU A 20 -1.50 24.43 6.18
C LEU A 20 -0.45 23.60 6.92
N SER A 21 0.83 23.92 6.72
CA SER A 21 1.96 23.41 7.51
C SER A 21 2.85 24.61 7.83
N CYS A 22 2.58 25.24 8.97
CA CYS A 22 3.20 26.50 9.36
C CYS A 22 3.43 26.56 10.88
N ASP A 23 3.88 25.42 11.43
CA ASP A 23 4.18 25.25 12.86
C ASP A 23 2.98 25.57 13.79
N LEU A 24 1.76 25.29 13.35
CA LEU A 24 0.55 25.59 14.12
C LEU A 24 0.55 24.85 15.47
N SER A 25 0.46 25.60 16.56
CA SER A 25 0.24 25.04 17.91
C SER A 25 -1.23 24.89 18.28
N GLU A 26 -2.11 25.60 17.56
CA GLU A 26 -3.56 25.60 17.74
C GLU A 26 -4.27 25.64 16.40
N PHE A 27 -5.54 25.23 16.39
CA PHE A 27 -6.38 25.29 15.20
C PHE A 27 -6.73 26.76 14.87
N PRO A 28 -6.40 27.27 13.67
CA PRO A 28 -6.79 28.63 13.27
C PRO A 28 -8.31 28.74 13.11
N VAL A 29 -8.93 29.62 13.91
CA VAL A 29 -10.39 29.80 13.91
C VAL A 29 -10.91 30.29 12.55
N GLU A 30 -10.07 30.98 11.77
CA GLU A 30 -10.39 31.49 10.43
C GLU A 30 -10.65 30.36 9.42
N ILE A 31 -10.28 29.10 9.71
CA ILE A 31 -10.68 27.95 8.90
C ILE A 31 -12.21 27.82 8.85
N PHE A 32 -12.91 28.24 9.91
CA PHE A 32 -14.37 28.21 9.94
C PHE A 32 -15.02 29.21 8.98
N ASP A 33 -14.30 30.21 8.49
CA ASP A 33 -14.80 31.12 7.44
C ASP A 33 -14.96 30.38 6.09
N LEU A 34 -14.41 29.17 5.98
CA LEU A 34 -14.51 28.28 4.82
C LEU A 34 -15.56 27.18 5.00
N ALA A 35 -16.39 27.24 6.05
CA ALA A 35 -17.33 26.18 6.43
C ALA A 35 -18.30 25.76 5.30
N ASP A 36 -18.64 26.69 4.42
CA ASP A 36 -19.57 26.46 3.31
C ASP A 36 -18.91 25.84 2.07
N THR A 37 -17.57 25.79 1.99
CA THR A 37 -16.85 25.34 0.78
C THR A 37 -15.80 24.28 1.02
N LEU A 38 -15.22 24.20 2.22
CA LEU A 38 -14.06 23.35 2.49
C LEU A 38 -14.44 21.86 2.51
N GLU A 39 -13.84 21.10 1.59
CA GLU A 39 -14.01 19.65 1.47
C GLU A 39 -12.78 18.87 1.95
N VAL A 40 -11.58 19.44 1.79
CA VAL A 40 -10.31 18.81 2.15
C VAL A 40 -9.51 19.74 3.05
N LEU A 41 -9.29 19.33 4.29
CA LEU A 41 -8.46 20.02 5.26
C LEU A 41 -7.21 19.20 5.55
N ASN A 42 -6.04 19.78 5.31
CA ASN A 42 -4.76 19.18 5.63
C ASN A 42 -3.96 20.11 6.56
N LEU A 43 -3.81 19.66 7.80
CA LEU A 43 -3.06 20.27 8.90
C LEU A 43 -1.83 19.42 9.26
N SER A 44 -1.33 18.61 8.32
CA SER A 44 -0.17 17.75 8.59
C SER A 44 1.13 18.56 8.76
N GLY A 45 2.06 18.05 9.57
CA GLY A 45 3.34 18.73 9.83
C GLY A 45 3.17 20.01 10.63
N ASN A 46 2.41 19.95 11.72
CA ASN A 46 2.25 21.04 12.68
C ASN A 46 2.52 20.52 14.11
N ARG A 47 2.09 21.25 15.14
CA ARG A 47 2.29 20.93 16.56
C ARG A 47 0.96 20.83 17.31
N LEU A 48 -0.12 20.49 16.60
CA LEU A 48 -1.45 20.40 17.16
C LEU A 48 -1.55 19.23 18.14
N THR A 49 -2.20 19.48 19.27
CA THR A 49 -2.53 18.46 20.27
C THR A 49 -4.02 18.17 20.35
N SER A 50 -4.85 19.05 19.79
CA SER A 50 -6.31 18.97 19.79
C SER A 50 -6.90 19.62 18.54
N LEU A 51 -8.16 19.31 18.27
CA LEU A 51 -9.03 19.99 17.30
C LEU A 51 -10.18 20.63 18.07
N PRO A 52 -10.80 21.69 17.55
CA PRO A 52 -11.92 22.34 18.22
C PRO A 52 -13.13 21.39 18.33
N ASP A 53 -13.92 21.55 19.40
CA ASP A 53 -15.11 20.72 19.65
C ASP A 53 -16.19 20.90 18.57
N ASP A 54 -16.26 22.09 17.97
CA ASP A 54 -17.20 22.48 16.93
C ASP A 54 -16.66 22.29 15.50
N LEU A 55 -15.69 21.38 15.30
CA LEU A 55 -15.16 21.03 13.97
C LEU A 55 -16.26 20.66 12.97
N CYS A 56 -17.37 20.09 13.46
CA CYS A 56 -18.55 19.71 12.68
C CYS A 56 -19.23 20.89 11.96
N ARG A 57 -18.89 22.14 12.29
CA ARG A 57 -19.28 23.34 11.53
C ARG A 57 -18.80 23.31 10.08
N LEU A 58 -17.72 22.59 9.78
CA LEU A 58 -17.24 22.36 8.42
C LEU A 58 -18.14 21.33 7.72
N THR A 59 -19.36 21.73 7.39
CA THR A 59 -20.44 20.82 6.95
C THR A 59 -20.14 20.06 5.65
N ARG A 60 -19.22 20.56 4.83
CA ARG A 60 -18.77 19.94 3.58
C ARG A 60 -17.47 19.13 3.73
N LEU A 61 -16.87 19.07 4.91
CA LEU A 61 -15.59 18.41 5.10
C LEU A 61 -15.70 16.90 4.86
N ARG A 62 -14.95 16.40 3.87
CA ARG A 62 -14.89 15.00 3.47
C ARG A 62 -13.56 14.34 3.80
N VAL A 63 -12.48 15.12 3.84
CA VAL A 63 -11.12 14.64 4.08
C VAL A 63 -10.43 15.50 5.13
N LEU A 64 -9.90 14.85 6.17
CA LEU A 64 -9.08 15.48 7.19
C LEU A 64 -7.73 14.76 7.29
N PHE A 65 -6.65 15.49 7.05
CA PHE A 65 -5.29 15.05 7.34
C PHE A 65 -4.69 15.92 8.44
N ALA A 66 -4.12 15.29 9.46
CA ALA A 66 -3.41 15.92 10.57
C ALA A 66 -2.24 15.03 11.02
N SER A 67 -1.53 14.45 10.06
CA SER A 67 -0.34 13.62 10.29
C SER A 67 0.82 14.46 10.83
N ASP A 68 1.81 13.84 11.45
CA ASP A 68 3.02 14.51 11.93
C ASP A 68 2.68 15.71 12.85
N ASN A 69 1.91 15.42 13.90
CA ASN A 69 1.48 16.36 14.94
C ASN A 69 1.76 15.75 16.33
N ALA A 70 1.13 16.27 17.39
CA ALA A 70 1.33 15.82 18.77
C ALA A 70 0.05 15.26 19.43
N PHE A 71 -0.90 14.74 18.64
CA PHE A 71 -2.13 14.15 19.18
C PHE A 71 -1.83 12.89 20.00
N THR A 72 -2.42 12.80 21.20
CA THR A 72 -2.33 11.63 22.09
C THR A 72 -3.60 10.77 22.11
N HIS A 73 -4.69 11.29 21.54
CA HIS A 73 -5.98 10.64 21.40
C HIS A 73 -6.56 11.03 20.04
N LEU A 74 -7.40 10.19 19.44
CA LEU A 74 -8.17 10.60 18.25
C LEU A 74 -9.28 11.58 18.69
N PRO A 75 -9.28 12.85 18.23
CA PRO A 75 -10.24 13.85 18.71
C PRO A 75 -11.71 13.48 18.44
N GLU A 76 -12.57 13.58 19.45
CA GLU A 76 -13.99 13.18 19.32
C GLU A 76 -14.79 14.07 18.37
N SER A 77 -14.39 15.34 18.19
CA SER A 77 -15.02 16.25 17.25
C SER A 77 -14.97 15.75 15.80
N ILE A 78 -14.02 14.87 15.46
CA ILE A 78 -13.94 14.20 14.16
C ILE A 78 -15.20 13.37 13.91
N GLY A 79 -15.67 12.61 14.90
CA GLY A 79 -16.83 11.72 14.70
C GLY A 79 -18.16 12.46 14.59
N GLN A 80 -18.21 13.74 14.95
CA GLN A 80 -19.37 14.60 14.75
C GLN A 80 -19.52 15.07 13.29
N CYS A 81 -18.46 15.03 12.48
CA CYS A 81 -18.46 15.45 11.08
C CYS A 81 -19.19 14.44 10.17
N GLN A 82 -20.46 14.71 9.85
CA GLN A 82 -21.36 13.76 9.17
C GLN A 82 -20.96 13.37 7.74
N GLN A 83 -20.20 14.23 7.04
CA GLN A 83 -19.73 13.98 5.67
C GLN A 83 -18.29 13.47 5.60
N LEU A 84 -17.61 13.33 6.75
CA LEU A 84 -16.20 12.98 6.78
C LEU A 84 -16.01 11.51 6.40
N GLN A 85 -15.21 11.27 5.37
CA GLN A 85 -14.98 9.97 4.75
C GLN A 85 -13.53 9.50 4.95
N ILE A 86 -12.57 10.42 4.97
CA ILE A 86 -11.14 10.10 5.08
C ILE A 86 -10.56 10.84 6.28
N VAL A 87 -9.95 10.10 7.19
CA VAL A 87 -9.30 10.63 8.40
C VAL A 87 -7.88 10.07 8.45
N GLY A 88 -6.88 10.95 8.41
CA GLY A 88 -5.48 10.55 8.54
C GLY A 88 -4.71 11.32 9.59
N LEU A 89 -4.20 10.61 10.59
CA LEU A 89 -3.38 11.11 11.69
C LEU A 89 -2.13 10.22 11.85
N LYS A 90 -1.41 9.99 10.75
CA LYS A 90 -0.15 9.22 10.76
C LYS A 90 0.91 9.93 11.63
N ALA A 91 1.84 9.18 12.22
CA ALA A 91 3.03 9.73 12.90
C ALA A 91 2.66 10.74 13.99
N ASN A 92 1.75 10.31 14.87
CA ASN A 92 1.33 11.04 16.05
C ASN A 92 1.74 10.25 17.31
N ARG A 93 1.08 10.49 18.44
CA ARG A 93 1.31 9.76 19.70
C ARG A 93 0.01 9.18 20.22
N ILE A 94 -0.92 8.84 19.34
CA ILE A 94 -2.27 8.42 19.70
C ILE A 94 -2.20 7.10 20.44
N GLU A 95 -2.70 7.08 21.67
CA GLU A 95 -2.79 5.90 22.53
C GLU A 95 -4.23 5.39 22.61
N GLN A 96 -5.22 6.27 22.43
CA GLN A 96 -6.64 5.96 22.57
C GLN A 96 -7.46 6.40 21.36
N VAL A 97 -8.35 5.52 20.92
CA VAL A 97 -9.35 5.78 19.89
C VAL A 97 -10.73 5.52 20.51
N SER A 98 -11.50 6.58 20.79
CA SER A 98 -12.85 6.42 21.33
C SER A 98 -13.86 6.15 20.22
N ALA A 99 -14.98 5.52 20.56
CA ALA A 99 -16.09 5.28 19.63
C ALA A 99 -16.67 6.58 19.05
N ALA A 100 -16.68 7.65 19.85
CA ALA A 100 -17.22 8.96 19.48
C ALA A 100 -16.35 9.69 18.44
N ALA A 101 -15.08 9.31 18.29
CA ALA A 101 -14.17 9.91 17.32
C ALA A 101 -14.28 9.33 15.90
N LEU A 102 -15.15 8.33 15.68
CA LEU A 102 -15.32 7.63 14.41
C LEU A 102 -16.51 8.19 13.60
N PRO A 103 -16.26 8.87 12.46
CA PRO A 103 -17.34 9.41 11.63
C PRO A 103 -18.28 8.33 11.10
N PRO A 104 -19.58 8.64 10.91
CA PRO A 104 -20.54 7.65 10.41
C PRO A 104 -20.26 7.18 8.98
N ARG A 105 -19.68 8.03 8.13
CA ARG A 105 -19.34 7.74 6.73
C ARG A 105 -17.85 7.40 6.51
N LEU A 106 -17.16 6.99 7.58
CA LEU A 106 -15.73 6.68 7.53
C LEU A 106 -15.46 5.56 6.51
N ARG A 107 -14.64 5.90 5.50
CA ARG A 107 -14.24 5.05 4.38
C ARG A 107 -12.76 4.69 4.44
N TRP A 108 -11.93 5.61 4.92
CA TRP A 108 -10.49 5.42 5.06
C TRP A 108 -9.98 6.01 6.38
N LEU A 109 -9.40 5.16 7.22
CA LEU A 109 -8.75 5.56 8.46
C LEU A 109 -7.24 5.28 8.40
N ILE A 110 -6.43 6.32 8.62
CA ILE A 110 -4.97 6.23 8.65
C ILE A 110 -4.48 6.62 10.05
N LEU A 111 -4.02 5.64 10.81
CA LEU A 111 -3.43 5.80 12.14
C LEU A 111 -2.06 5.13 12.23
N THR A 112 -1.38 4.96 11.09
CA THR A 112 0.00 4.46 11.00
C THR A 112 0.95 5.23 11.93
N ASP A 113 1.91 4.54 12.54
CA ASP A 113 2.95 5.10 13.40
C ASP A 113 2.36 5.91 14.56
N ASN A 114 1.68 5.20 15.45
CA ASN A 114 1.09 5.72 16.68
C ASN A 114 1.39 4.74 17.83
N ARG A 115 0.61 4.78 18.92
CA ARG A 115 0.86 3.98 20.14
C ARG A 115 -0.39 3.21 20.57
N ILE A 116 -1.29 2.94 19.63
CA ILE A 116 -2.60 2.36 19.90
C ILE A 116 -2.45 0.90 20.35
N GLU A 117 -3.03 0.56 21.50
CA GLU A 117 -3.03 -0.82 22.02
C GLU A 117 -4.31 -1.60 21.69
N SER A 118 -5.42 -0.90 21.48
CA SER A 118 -6.74 -1.47 21.14
C SER A 118 -7.59 -0.49 20.34
N LEU A 119 -8.53 -1.02 19.56
CA LEU A 119 -9.53 -0.26 18.83
C LEU A 119 -10.93 -0.54 19.40
N PRO A 120 -11.87 0.41 19.33
CA PRO A 120 -13.23 0.21 19.81
C PRO A 120 -14.04 -0.67 18.85
N ASP A 121 -15.00 -1.43 19.40
CA ASP A 121 -15.89 -2.30 18.62
C ASP A 121 -16.73 -1.52 17.59
N GLU A 122 -17.00 -0.24 17.84
CA GLU A 122 -17.74 0.65 16.93
C GLU A 122 -17.02 0.90 15.60
N LEU A 123 -15.73 0.57 15.48
CA LEU A 123 -15.03 0.60 14.19
C LEU A 123 -15.62 -0.42 13.21
N GLY A 124 -16.01 -1.60 13.71
CA GLY A 124 -16.71 -2.63 12.92
C GLY A 124 -18.11 -2.19 12.44
N ARG A 125 -18.68 -1.14 13.03
CA ARG A 125 -20.00 -0.60 12.67
C ARG A 125 -19.93 0.51 11.61
N ARG A 126 -18.81 0.62 10.89
CA ARG A 126 -18.63 1.59 9.80
C ARG A 126 -18.85 0.91 8.45
N PRO A 127 -20.07 1.01 7.86
CA PRO A 127 -20.46 0.20 6.70
C PRO A 127 -19.71 0.56 5.42
N ASP A 128 -19.09 1.74 5.39
CA ASP A 128 -18.35 2.25 4.24
C ASP A 128 -16.83 2.05 4.35
N LEU A 129 -16.32 1.46 5.44
CA LEU A 129 -14.89 1.31 5.65
C LEU A 129 -14.26 0.41 4.55
N GLN A 130 -13.32 0.98 3.81
CA GLN A 130 -12.59 0.35 2.69
C GLN A 130 -11.10 0.23 2.93
N LYS A 131 -10.50 1.17 3.66
CA LYS A 131 -9.06 1.19 3.96
C LYS A 131 -8.78 1.45 5.43
N LEU A 132 -7.92 0.63 6.02
CA LEU A 132 -7.54 0.73 7.42
C LEU A 132 -6.01 0.60 7.57
N MET A 133 -5.34 1.72 7.85
CA MET A 133 -3.88 1.77 8.02
C MET A 133 -3.54 1.90 9.49
N LEU A 134 -2.97 0.84 10.07
CA LEU A 134 -2.65 0.69 11.49
C LEU A 134 -1.20 0.24 11.71
N ALA A 135 -0.37 0.23 10.68
CA ALA A 135 1.02 -0.22 10.78
C ALA A 135 1.81 0.62 11.79
N GLY A 136 2.75 0.03 12.53
CA GLY A 136 3.56 0.75 13.53
C GLY A 136 2.74 1.19 14.76
N ASN A 137 1.95 0.29 15.32
CA ASN A 137 1.20 0.52 16.57
C ASN A 137 1.58 -0.55 17.61
N ARG A 138 0.76 -0.72 18.66
CA ARG A 138 0.98 -1.67 19.75
C ARG A 138 -0.18 -2.67 19.88
N LEU A 139 -0.96 -2.85 18.81
CA LEU A 139 -2.15 -3.68 18.79
C LEU A 139 -1.80 -5.13 19.11
N ARG A 140 -2.50 -5.71 20.08
CA ARG A 140 -2.40 -7.14 20.42
C ARG A 140 -3.48 -7.99 19.74
N THR A 141 -4.62 -7.37 19.45
CA THR A 141 -5.76 -7.97 18.77
C THR A 141 -6.46 -6.93 17.90
N LEU A 142 -7.30 -7.39 16.98
CA LEU A 142 -8.26 -6.58 16.24
C LEU A 142 -9.68 -6.86 16.78
N PRO A 143 -10.57 -5.87 16.88
CA PRO A 143 -11.93 -6.07 17.37
C PRO A 143 -12.70 -7.01 16.44
N ALA A 144 -13.39 -8.00 17.02
CA ALA A 144 -14.13 -9.02 16.26
C ALA A 144 -15.26 -8.42 15.39
N THR A 145 -15.75 -7.23 15.73
CA THR A 145 -16.78 -6.53 14.96
C THR A 145 -16.30 -6.10 13.57
N LEU A 146 -14.99 -6.03 13.29
CA LEU A 146 -14.46 -5.74 11.95
C LEU A 146 -14.88 -6.79 10.91
N ALA A 147 -15.30 -7.98 11.34
CA ALA A 147 -15.97 -8.96 10.48
C ALA A 147 -17.20 -8.39 9.73
N GLN A 148 -17.80 -7.31 10.24
CA GLN A 148 -18.97 -6.65 9.64
C GLN A 148 -18.58 -5.65 8.54
N CYS A 149 -17.31 -5.29 8.39
CA CYS A 149 -16.82 -4.36 7.38
C CYS A 149 -16.65 -5.06 6.02
N HIS A 150 -17.76 -5.46 5.40
CA HIS A 150 -17.76 -6.21 4.13
C HIS A 150 -17.19 -5.44 2.93
N LYS A 151 -16.99 -4.12 3.05
CA LYS A 151 -16.32 -3.28 2.03
C LYS A 151 -14.82 -3.10 2.29
N LEU A 152 -14.25 -3.64 3.37
CA LEU A 152 -12.85 -3.46 3.72
C LEU A 152 -11.97 -4.20 2.71
N GLU A 153 -11.20 -3.45 1.94
CA GLU A 153 -10.38 -3.99 0.85
C GLU A 153 -8.90 -4.03 1.17
N LEU A 154 -8.44 -3.10 2.01
CA LEU A 154 -7.04 -2.97 2.38
C LEU A 154 -6.90 -2.75 3.88
N ILE A 155 -6.04 -3.56 4.50
CA ILE A 155 -5.65 -3.41 5.89
C ILE A 155 -4.12 -3.51 6.03
N ARG A 156 -3.50 -2.52 6.69
CA ARG A 156 -2.07 -2.56 7.05
C ARG A 156 -1.97 -2.62 8.56
N ILE A 157 -1.51 -3.75 9.09
CA ILE A 157 -1.35 -4.03 10.51
C ILE A 157 0.08 -4.49 10.83
N ALA A 158 1.02 -4.25 9.91
CA ALA A 158 2.43 -4.55 10.11
C ALA A 158 3.02 -3.80 11.33
N ALA A 159 4.12 -4.30 11.89
CA ALA A 159 4.80 -3.69 13.04
C ALA A 159 3.84 -3.41 14.21
N ASN A 160 3.14 -4.45 14.67
CA ASN A 160 2.27 -4.44 15.85
C ASN A 160 2.71 -5.56 16.82
N ARG A 161 1.82 -5.98 17.73
CA ARG A 161 2.06 -7.05 18.72
C ARG A 161 1.09 -8.21 18.54
N LEU A 162 0.62 -8.44 17.32
CA LEU A 162 -0.31 -9.51 17.00
C LEU A 162 0.40 -10.87 17.07
N THR A 163 -0.15 -11.81 17.83
CA THR A 163 0.36 -13.20 17.92
C THR A 163 -0.39 -14.16 16.99
N GLU A 164 -1.51 -13.72 16.43
CA GLU A 164 -2.33 -14.47 15.48
C GLU A 164 -3.13 -13.50 14.58
N LEU A 165 -3.60 -14.01 13.45
CA LEU A 165 -4.59 -13.34 12.61
C LEU A 165 -5.97 -13.93 12.93
N PRO A 166 -7.03 -13.12 13.11
CA PRO A 166 -8.34 -13.64 13.41
C PRO A 166 -9.00 -14.25 12.15
N ASP A 167 -9.74 -15.36 12.29
CA ASP A 167 -10.36 -16.09 11.17
C ASP A 167 -11.28 -15.23 10.29
N TRP A 168 -11.97 -14.26 10.90
CA TRP A 168 -12.84 -13.34 10.14
C TRP A 168 -12.05 -12.50 9.14
N LEU A 169 -10.77 -12.20 9.40
CA LEU A 169 -9.94 -11.41 8.49
C LEU A 169 -9.69 -12.16 7.19
N LEU A 170 -9.49 -13.48 7.30
CA LEU A 170 -9.24 -14.38 6.18
C LEU A 170 -10.50 -14.71 5.36
N SER A 171 -11.68 -14.39 5.90
CA SER A 171 -12.97 -14.59 5.24
C SER A 171 -13.66 -13.29 4.81
N LEU A 172 -13.01 -12.13 4.97
CA LEU A 172 -13.58 -10.86 4.51
C LEU A 172 -13.74 -10.85 2.98
N PRO A 173 -14.97 -10.64 2.46
CA PRO A 173 -15.26 -10.87 1.05
C PRO A 173 -14.61 -9.86 0.10
N ALA A 174 -14.30 -8.66 0.60
CA ALA A 174 -13.69 -7.60 -0.21
C ALA A 174 -12.18 -7.45 0.05
N LEU A 175 -11.58 -8.16 1.01
CA LEU A 175 -10.17 -7.99 1.32
C LEU A 175 -9.29 -8.49 0.17
N ALA A 176 -8.38 -7.64 -0.29
CA ALA A 176 -7.41 -7.93 -1.35
C ALA A 176 -5.97 -7.59 -0.97
N TRP A 177 -5.77 -6.60 -0.09
CA TRP A 177 -4.44 -6.14 0.29
C TRP A 177 -4.27 -6.17 1.80
N LEU A 178 -3.37 -7.02 2.26
CA LEU A 178 -3.11 -7.25 3.68
C LEU A 178 -1.61 -7.24 3.92
N ALA A 179 -1.15 -6.33 4.78
CA ALA A 179 0.23 -6.35 5.30
C ALA A 179 0.21 -6.57 6.81
N PHE A 180 0.95 -7.57 7.29
CA PHE A 180 0.99 -7.93 8.71
C PHE A 180 2.39 -8.31 9.18
N ALA A 181 3.42 -8.09 8.37
CA ALA A 181 4.81 -8.32 8.73
C ALA A 181 5.23 -7.60 10.03
N ASP A 182 6.38 -7.99 10.59
CA ASP A 182 6.90 -7.40 11.84
C ASP A 182 5.94 -7.53 13.04
N ASN A 183 5.09 -8.57 13.04
CA ASN A 183 4.31 -8.99 14.20
C ASN A 183 4.90 -10.27 14.80
N PRO A 184 4.72 -10.53 16.11
CA PRO A 184 5.13 -11.79 16.75
C PRO A 184 4.62 -13.07 16.08
N LEU A 185 3.49 -13.00 15.37
CA LEU A 185 2.93 -14.13 14.61
C LEU A 185 3.81 -14.55 13.41
N CYS A 186 4.64 -13.64 12.90
CA CYS A 186 5.58 -13.92 11.83
C CYS A 186 6.82 -14.59 12.45
N ALA A 187 7.00 -15.89 12.21
CA ALA A 187 8.21 -16.58 12.64
C ALA A 187 9.46 -15.95 12.01
N GLU A 188 10.54 -15.82 12.78
CA GLU A 188 11.85 -15.47 12.22
C GLU A 188 12.24 -16.54 11.21
N ARG A 189 12.39 -16.14 9.94
CA ARG A 189 12.89 -17.02 8.89
C ARG A 189 14.39 -16.79 8.72
N PRO A 190 15.21 -17.84 8.65
CA PRO A 190 16.61 -17.69 8.30
C PRO A 190 16.70 -17.04 6.92
N THR A 191 17.40 -15.91 6.84
CA THR A 191 17.65 -15.22 5.58
C THR A 191 18.43 -16.15 4.66
N ALA A 192 17.94 -16.33 3.43
CA ALA A 192 18.71 -17.02 2.41
C ALA A 192 20.09 -16.35 2.28
N PRO A 193 21.19 -17.10 2.18
CA PRO A 193 22.51 -16.51 2.05
C PRO A 193 22.55 -15.66 0.78
N ILE A 194 22.81 -14.37 0.94
CA ILE A 194 22.96 -13.42 -0.16
C ILE A 194 24.41 -12.94 -0.22
N ARG A 195 24.88 -12.60 -1.42
CA ARG A 195 26.20 -12.03 -1.64
C ARG A 195 26.34 -10.71 -0.88
N GLU A 196 27.35 -10.60 -0.04
CA GLU A 196 27.76 -9.34 0.58
C GLU A 196 28.60 -8.52 -0.42
N ILE A 197 28.20 -7.27 -0.63
CA ILE A 197 28.86 -6.30 -1.51
C ILE A 197 29.41 -5.17 -0.64
N PRO A 198 30.75 -5.07 -0.49
CA PRO A 198 31.36 -4.00 0.31
C PRO A 198 31.02 -2.63 -0.25
N TRP A 199 30.64 -1.69 0.62
CA TRP A 199 30.29 -0.31 0.25
C TRP A 199 31.37 0.39 -0.58
N GLN A 200 32.64 0.14 -0.25
CA GLN A 200 33.80 0.67 -0.96
C GLN A 200 33.89 0.25 -2.45
N HIS A 201 33.14 -0.78 -2.87
CA HIS A 201 33.09 -1.21 -4.27
C HIS A 201 31.94 -0.54 -5.05
N LEU A 202 31.19 0.36 -4.43
CA LEU A 202 30.06 1.05 -5.04
C LEU A 202 30.40 2.53 -5.28
N SER A 203 30.26 2.98 -6.51
CA SER A 203 30.35 4.40 -6.89
C SER A 203 28.94 4.90 -7.17
N LEU A 204 28.36 5.68 -6.25
CA LEU A 204 27.01 6.22 -6.41
C LEU A 204 26.96 7.36 -7.43
N HIS A 205 25.86 7.43 -8.17
CA HIS A 205 25.56 8.43 -9.17
C HIS A 205 24.21 9.11 -8.88
N GLN A 206 23.48 9.45 -9.95
CA GLN A 206 22.20 10.13 -9.87
C GLN A 206 21.15 9.34 -9.10
N ARG A 207 20.25 10.08 -8.48
CA ARG A 207 19.07 9.53 -7.82
C ARG A 207 18.07 9.05 -8.86
N LEU A 208 17.63 7.81 -8.73
CA LEU A 208 16.58 7.22 -9.57
C LEU A 208 15.20 7.41 -8.93
N GLY A 209 15.12 7.38 -7.60
CA GLY A 209 13.86 7.59 -6.89
C GLY A 209 14.00 7.74 -5.39
N GLU A 210 12.90 8.13 -4.75
CA GLU A 210 12.74 8.17 -3.30
C GLU A 210 11.38 7.59 -2.93
N GLY A 211 11.37 6.52 -2.15
CA GLY A 211 10.17 5.95 -1.56
C GLY A 211 10.07 6.22 -0.07
N ALA A 212 8.97 5.76 0.53
CA ALA A 212 8.79 5.78 1.97
C ALA A 212 9.86 4.96 2.70
N SER A 213 10.30 3.83 2.11
CA SER A 213 11.27 2.93 2.73
C SER A 213 12.73 3.27 2.46
N GLY A 214 13.05 4.13 1.49
CA GLY A 214 14.44 4.33 1.10
C GLY A 214 14.70 5.25 -0.08
N ILE A 215 15.99 5.41 -0.38
CA ILE A 215 16.48 6.15 -1.55
C ILE A 215 17.05 5.14 -2.54
N ILE A 216 16.69 5.28 -3.82
CA ILE A 216 17.24 4.47 -4.91
C ILE A 216 18.16 5.34 -5.74
N GLN A 217 19.41 4.91 -5.89
CA GLN A 217 20.43 5.61 -6.68
C GLN A 217 21.04 4.67 -7.71
N GLN A 218 21.40 5.23 -8.85
CA GLN A 218 22.25 4.52 -9.81
C GLN A 218 23.65 4.37 -9.21
N ALA A 219 24.31 3.26 -9.47
CA ALA A 219 25.68 3.04 -9.03
C ALA A 219 26.48 2.23 -10.07
N VAL A 220 27.80 2.43 -10.08
CA VAL A 220 28.75 1.47 -10.68
C VAL A 220 29.24 0.56 -9.58
N TRP A 221 29.04 -0.74 -9.76
CA TRP A 221 29.59 -1.78 -8.91
C TRP A 221 30.87 -2.35 -9.53
N HIS A 222 31.97 -2.24 -8.78
CA HIS A 222 33.27 -2.78 -9.14
C HIS A 222 33.44 -4.19 -8.58
N ASP A 223 33.45 -5.20 -9.44
CA ASP A 223 33.60 -6.62 -9.05
C ASP A 223 34.69 -7.31 -9.85
N ALA A 224 35.72 -7.82 -9.17
CA ALA A 224 36.83 -8.57 -9.77
C ALA A 224 37.47 -7.91 -11.02
N GLY A 225 37.48 -6.57 -11.08
CA GLY A 225 38.03 -5.81 -12.22
C GLY A 225 37.03 -5.52 -13.35
N ALA A 226 35.77 -5.93 -13.22
CA ALA A 226 34.68 -5.54 -14.10
C ALA A 226 33.79 -4.46 -13.46
N GLU A 227 33.21 -3.61 -14.30
CA GLU A 227 32.24 -2.60 -13.89
C GLU A 227 30.83 -3.03 -14.32
N HIS A 228 29.90 -3.00 -13.37
CA HIS A 228 28.50 -3.31 -13.58
C HIS A 228 27.63 -2.12 -13.21
N MET A 229 26.73 -1.72 -14.11
CA MET A 229 25.70 -0.74 -13.78
C MET A 229 24.63 -1.39 -12.90
N ALA A 230 24.32 -0.77 -11.77
CA ALA A 230 23.37 -1.27 -10.78
C ALA A 230 22.49 -0.14 -10.23
N ALA A 231 21.43 -0.55 -9.54
CA ALA A 231 20.65 0.31 -8.66
C ALA A 231 20.96 -0.05 -7.20
N VAL A 232 21.23 0.95 -6.37
CA VAL A 232 21.45 0.81 -4.93
C VAL A 232 20.24 1.37 -4.21
N LYS A 233 19.55 0.51 -3.45
CA LYS A 233 18.46 0.91 -2.55
C LYS A 233 18.98 0.96 -1.13
N LEU A 234 19.09 2.17 -0.57
CA LEU A 234 19.41 2.39 0.84
C LEU A 234 18.11 2.55 1.63
N TYR A 235 17.94 1.73 2.67
CA TYR A 235 16.75 1.73 3.49
C TYR A 235 16.85 2.73 4.64
N LYS A 236 15.75 3.45 4.89
CA LYS A 236 15.59 4.35 6.04
C LYS A 236 15.28 3.53 7.31
N GLY A 237 15.52 4.11 8.49
CA GLY A 237 15.32 3.41 9.77
C GLY A 237 13.90 3.45 10.35
N ALA A 238 12.97 4.20 9.74
CA ALA A 238 11.61 4.38 10.26
C ALA A 238 10.61 3.38 9.66
N VAL A 239 9.55 3.04 10.40
CA VAL A 239 8.42 2.22 9.93
C VAL A 239 7.65 3.00 8.85
N THR A 240 7.28 2.32 7.76
CA THR A 240 6.46 2.91 6.69
C THR A 240 4.97 2.63 6.92
N SER A 241 4.11 3.04 5.98
CA SER A 241 2.69 2.63 5.95
C SER A 241 2.47 1.13 5.86
N ASP A 242 3.48 0.40 5.39
CA ASP A 242 3.32 -0.95 4.85
C ASP A 242 4.12 -1.98 5.65
N GLY A 243 5.17 -1.54 6.36
CA GLY A 243 5.97 -2.37 7.26
C GLY A 243 7.32 -1.73 7.60
N SER A 244 8.23 -2.50 8.17
CA SER A 244 9.61 -2.05 8.33
C SER A 244 10.40 -2.21 7.02
N PRO A 245 11.32 -1.27 6.71
CA PRO A 245 12.26 -1.41 5.60
C PRO A 245 13.13 -2.68 5.66
N LEU A 246 13.34 -3.24 6.86
CA LEU A 246 14.09 -4.47 7.06
C LEU A 246 13.31 -5.71 6.60
N ASN A 247 12.01 -5.75 6.87
CA ASN A 247 11.14 -6.81 6.37
C ASN A 247 11.06 -6.76 4.84
N GLU A 248 10.92 -5.56 4.26
CA GLU A 248 10.96 -5.39 2.80
C GLU A 248 12.24 -5.99 2.21
N MET A 249 13.40 -5.63 2.78
CA MET A 249 14.69 -6.17 2.35
C MET A 249 14.72 -7.71 2.45
N ALA A 250 14.25 -8.27 3.57
CA ALA A 250 14.20 -9.71 3.77
C ALA A 250 13.27 -10.41 2.75
N ALA A 251 12.12 -9.81 2.44
CA ALA A 251 11.19 -10.31 1.44
C ALA A 251 11.78 -10.27 0.03
N CYS A 252 12.46 -9.17 -0.36
CA CYS A 252 13.17 -9.08 -1.64
C CYS A 252 14.24 -10.17 -1.79
N ILE A 253 15.03 -10.42 -0.73
CA ILE A 253 16.05 -11.48 -0.73
C ILE A 253 15.40 -12.86 -0.83
N ALA A 254 14.38 -13.12 0.00
CA ALA A 254 13.71 -14.41 0.06
C ALA A 254 12.93 -14.74 -1.22
N ALA A 255 12.40 -13.73 -1.92
CA ALA A 255 11.77 -13.87 -3.23
C ALA A 255 12.74 -14.49 -4.24
N GLY A 256 14.05 -14.22 -4.14
CA GLY A 256 15.05 -14.79 -5.03
C GLY A 256 14.87 -14.34 -6.48
N ARG A 257 15.30 -15.19 -7.44
CA ARG A 257 15.31 -14.85 -8.87
C ARG A 257 14.04 -15.31 -9.58
N HIS A 258 13.44 -14.42 -10.35
CA HIS A 258 12.33 -14.68 -11.25
C HIS A 258 12.38 -13.68 -12.41
N ALA A 259 11.87 -14.05 -13.58
CA ALA A 259 11.94 -13.19 -14.78
C ALA A 259 11.18 -11.87 -14.60
N GLN A 260 10.05 -11.90 -13.89
CA GLN A 260 9.23 -10.72 -13.56
C GLN A 260 9.59 -10.10 -12.19
N LEU A 261 10.82 -10.28 -11.69
CA LEU A 261 11.34 -9.58 -10.51
C LEU A 261 12.61 -8.81 -10.85
N ILE A 262 12.80 -7.68 -10.16
CA ILE A 262 14.08 -6.96 -10.20
C ILE A 262 15.13 -7.82 -9.48
N GLU A 263 16.18 -8.23 -10.20
CA GLU A 263 17.21 -9.10 -9.62
C GLU A 263 17.95 -8.40 -8.47
N VAL A 264 18.00 -9.06 -7.31
CA VAL A 264 18.86 -8.64 -6.20
C VAL A 264 20.25 -9.26 -6.40
N LEU A 265 21.25 -8.40 -6.64
CA LEU A 265 22.64 -8.79 -6.89
C LEU A 265 23.40 -9.09 -5.58
N GLY A 266 23.06 -8.37 -4.52
CA GLY A 266 23.65 -8.56 -3.21
C GLY A 266 23.14 -7.59 -2.16
N GLN A 267 23.57 -7.80 -0.92
CA GLN A 267 23.35 -6.90 0.21
C GLN A 267 24.60 -6.04 0.45
N ILE A 268 24.39 -4.79 0.85
CA ILE A 268 25.49 -3.88 1.17
C ILE A 268 26.10 -4.23 2.54
N SER A 269 27.43 -4.33 2.58
CA SER A 269 28.21 -4.44 3.82
C SER A 269 29.14 -3.24 4.03
N GLY A 270 29.42 -2.91 5.30
CA GLY A 270 30.42 -1.89 5.65
C GLY A 270 30.03 -0.45 5.28
N HIS A 271 28.73 -0.13 5.21
CA HIS A 271 28.28 1.25 4.99
C HIS A 271 28.77 2.17 6.14
N PRO A 272 29.35 3.35 5.87
CA PRO A 272 29.93 4.24 6.89
C PRO A 272 28.97 4.65 8.01
N GLU A 273 27.70 4.83 7.66
CA GLU A 273 26.63 5.18 8.61
C GLU A 273 25.81 3.96 9.09
N HIS A 274 26.31 2.73 8.87
CA HIS A 274 25.62 1.49 9.22
C HIS A 274 24.22 1.32 8.58
N GLN A 275 23.93 2.05 7.50
CA GLN A 275 22.70 1.88 6.74
C GLN A 275 22.67 0.50 6.06
N ARG A 276 21.49 -0.11 6.03
CA ARG A 276 21.27 -1.34 5.27
C ARG A 276 20.79 -0.99 3.87
N GLY A 277 21.16 -1.81 2.89
CA GLY A 277 20.73 -1.62 1.52
C GLY A 277 20.95 -2.84 0.65
N LEU A 278 20.32 -2.81 -0.51
CA LEU A 278 20.46 -3.81 -1.56
C LEU A 278 21.13 -3.20 -2.78
N VAL A 279 21.94 -4.01 -3.44
CA VAL A 279 22.38 -3.77 -4.81
C VAL A 279 21.50 -4.62 -5.73
N MET A 280 20.87 -3.99 -6.69
CA MET A 280 19.86 -4.56 -7.58
C MET A 280 20.27 -4.32 -9.03
N ALA A 281 19.79 -5.15 -9.94
CA ALA A 281 19.95 -4.92 -11.37
C ALA A 281 19.31 -3.57 -11.75
N LEU A 282 20.01 -2.81 -12.60
CA LEU A 282 19.47 -1.56 -13.13
C LEU A 282 18.35 -1.88 -14.11
N ILE A 283 17.17 -1.30 -13.88
CA ILE A 283 15.99 -1.48 -14.73
C ILE A 283 16.22 -0.73 -16.05
N ALA A 284 15.79 -1.34 -17.16
CA ALA A 284 15.89 -0.72 -18.48
C ALA A 284 15.01 0.57 -18.54
N PRO A 285 15.47 1.61 -19.26
CA PRO A 285 14.83 2.93 -19.23
C PRO A 285 13.45 3.00 -19.90
N ASP A 286 13.06 1.96 -20.63
CA ASP A 286 11.77 1.81 -21.31
C ASP A 286 10.68 1.17 -20.44
N PHE A 287 11.00 0.78 -19.20
CA PHE A 287 9.99 0.43 -18.21
C PHE A 287 9.32 1.68 -17.62
N GLY A 288 7.99 1.68 -17.59
CA GLY A 288 7.18 2.67 -16.87
C GLY A 288 6.20 2.01 -15.91
N ASN A 289 5.63 2.76 -14.96
CA ASN A 289 4.58 2.23 -14.09
C ASN A 289 3.32 1.93 -14.92
N LEU A 290 2.69 0.78 -14.68
CA LEU A 290 1.45 0.38 -15.34
C LEU A 290 0.29 1.34 -15.00
N ALA A 291 0.27 1.88 -13.77
CA ALA A 291 -0.71 2.86 -13.34
C ALA A 291 -0.14 3.83 -12.29
N GLY A 292 -0.88 4.91 -12.01
CA GLY A 292 -0.69 5.74 -10.83
C GLY A 292 -1.40 5.16 -9.60
N PRO A 293 -1.01 5.55 -8.38
CA PRO A 293 -1.59 5.03 -7.15
C PRO A 293 -3.06 5.44 -6.98
N PRO A 294 -3.81 4.82 -6.04
CA PRO A 294 -5.21 5.15 -5.82
C PRO A 294 -5.42 6.60 -5.40
N SER A 295 -6.55 7.18 -5.81
CA SER A 295 -6.90 8.56 -5.47
C SER A 295 -7.79 8.63 -4.23
N LEU A 296 -7.99 9.85 -3.70
CA LEU A 296 -8.98 10.11 -2.66
C LEU A 296 -10.41 9.80 -3.14
N GLU A 297 -10.66 9.71 -4.44
CA GLU A 297 -11.98 9.39 -4.97
C GLU A 297 -12.17 7.87 -5.02
N SER A 298 -11.27 7.18 -5.73
CA SER A 298 -11.34 5.72 -5.92
C SER A 298 -11.13 4.94 -4.63
N CYS A 299 -10.47 5.56 -3.65
CA CYS A 299 -10.02 4.96 -2.40
C CYS A 299 -8.94 3.90 -2.62
N SER A 300 -9.22 2.85 -3.39
CA SER A 300 -8.45 1.61 -3.52
C SER A 300 -8.27 1.12 -4.97
N ARG A 301 -8.63 1.91 -5.98
CA ARG A 301 -8.35 1.57 -7.39
C ARG A 301 -7.30 2.48 -7.97
N ASP A 302 -6.37 1.90 -8.73
CA ASP A 302 -5.30 2.64 -9.37
C ASP A 302 -5.82 3.57 -10.45
N VAL A 303 -5.05 4.63 -10.73
CA VAL A 303 -5.42 5.65 -11.71
C VAL A 303 -4.58 5.46 -12.95
N TYR A 304 -5.23 5.07 -14.04
CA TYR A 304 -4.60 4.93 -15.34
C TYR A 304 -4.73 6.23 -16.14
N ALA A 305 -3.81 6.45 -17.10
CA ALA A 305 -4.00 7.51 -18.07
C ALA A 305 -5.24 7.21 -18.94
N SER A 306 -5.97 8.26 -19.35
CA SER A 306 -7.24 8.10 -20.06
C SER A 306 -7.11 7.39 -21.41
N ASP A 307 -5.94 7.50 -22.03
CA ASP A 307 -5.55 6.93 -23.31
C ASP A 307 -4.83 5.57 -23.18
N THR A 308 -4.62 5.04 -21.97
CA THR A 308 -4.01 3.72 -21.79
C THR A 308 -4.88 2.64 -22.43
N ARG A 309 -4.32 1.92 -23.42
CA ARG A 309 -4.96 0.79 -24.10
C ARG A 309 -3.97 -0.34 -24.29
N PHE A 310 -4.48 -1.57 -24.25
CA PHE A 310 -3.69 -2.78 -24.46
C PHE A 310 -4.30 -3.59 -25.60
N SER A 311 -3.47 -4.16 -26.47
CA SER A 311 -3.91 -5.27 -27.31
C SER A 311 -4.05 -6.53 -26.46
N LEU A 312 -4.87 -7.49 -26.90
CA LEU A 312 -5.02 -8.75 -26.18
C LEU A 312 -3.69 -9.49 -25.93
N PRO A 313 -2.75 -9.59 -26.89
CA PRO A 313 -1.45 -10.21 -26.63
C PRO A 313 -0.64 -9.53 -25.52
N VAL A 314 -0.72 -8.19 -25.43
CA VAL A 314 -0.05 -7.42 -24.36
C VAL A 314 -0.71 -7.70 -23.02
N LEU A 315 -2.05 -7.68 -22.96
CA LEU A 315 -2.79 -8.03 -21.74
C LEU A 315 -2.46 -9.44 -21.25
N LEU A 316 -2.44 -10.42 -22.14
CA LEU A 316 -2.11 -11.81 -21.80
C LEU A 316 -0.70 -11.94 -21.24
N ARG A 317 0.30 -11.28 -21.86
CA ARG A 317 1.68 -11.27 -21.35
C ARG A 317 1.79 -10.63 -19.97
N LEU A 318 1.08 -9.52 -19.74
CA LEU A 318 1.00 -8.89 -18.42
C LEU A 318 0.37 -9.83 -17.38
N ALA A 319 -0.81 -10.37 -17.68
CA ALA A 319 -1.55 -11.23 -16.77
C ALA A 319 -0.76 -12.53 -16.45
N GLU A 320 -0.13 -13.14 -17.46
CA GLU A 320 0.73 -14.32 -17.28
C GLU A 320 1.96 -13.99 -16.43
N GLY A 321 2.65 -12.88 -16.73
CA GLY A 321 3.85 -12.46 -16.01
C GLY A 321 3.57 -12.20 -14.52
N ILE A 322 2.49 -11.49 -14.23
CA ILE A 322 2.06 -11.18 -12.86
C ILE A 322 1.58 -12.44 -12.12
N ALA A 323 0.79 -13.31 -12.77
CA ALA A 323 0.41 -14.58 -12.17
C ALA A 323 1.65 -15.45 -11.88
N SER A 324 2.61 -15.52 -12.81
CA SER A 324 3.84 -16.31 -12.67
C SER A 324 4.68 -15.87 -11.48
N VAL A 325 4.94 -14.56 -11.33
CA VAL A 325 5.70 -14.06 -10.19
C VAL A 325 4.96 -14.27 -8.88
N THR A 326 3.64 -14.12 -8.86
CA THR A 326 2.84 -14.33 -7.65
C THR A 326 2.87 -15.79 -7.21
N VAL A 327 2.73 -16.75 -8.15
CA VAL A 327 2.94 -18.19 -7.87
C VAL A 327 4.33 -18.46 -7.29
N HIS A 328 5.35 -17.82 -7.85
CA HIS A 328 6.73 -17.97 -7.39
C HIS A 328 6.94 -17.45 -5.94
N LEU A 329 6.25 -16.37 -5.56
CA LEU A 329 6.23 -15.85 -4.19
C LEU A 329 5.47 -16.79 -3.24
N HIS A 330 4.30 -17.28 -3.65
CA HIS A 330 3.49 -18.24 -2.88
C HIS A 330 4.26 -19.52 -2.59
N ALA A 331 4.99 -20.05 -3.58
CA ALA A 331 5.86 -21.22 -3.41
C ALA A 331 7.00 -21.01 -2.41
N ARG A 332 7.34 -19.75 -2.09
CA ARG A 332 8.32 -19.35 -1.05
C ARG A 332 7.65 -18.97 0.27
N GLY A 333 6.34 -19.13 0.36
CA GLY A 333 5.53 -18.76 1.50
C GLY A 333 5.55 -17.25 1.76
N ILE A 334 5.45 -16.45 0.70
CA ILE A 334 5.41 -14.99 0.72
C ILE A 334 4.13 -14.54 0.01
N THR A 335 3.39 -13.62 0.64
CA THR A 335 2.40 -12.78 -0.05
C THR A 335 3.00 -11.40 -0.28
N HIS A 336 2.73 -10.79 -1.43
CA HIS A 336 3.17 -9.44 -1.75
C HIS A 336 2.42 -8.40 -0.92
N GLY A 337 1.10 -8.59 -0.72
CA GLY A 337 0.27 -7.73 0.12
C GLY A 337 -0.08 -6.36 -0.48
N ASP A 338 0.52 -6.01 -1.63
CA ASP A 338 0.32 -4.76 -2.36
C ASP A 338 0.29 -4.93 -3.89
N LEU A 339 -0.33 -6.01 -4.37
CA LEU A 339 -0.41 -6.29 -5.80
C LEU A 339 -1.33 -5.29 -6.50
N TYR A 340 -0.73 -4.25 -7.08
CA TYR A 340 -1.35 -3.11 -7.74
C TYR A 340 -0.63 -2.75 -9.02
N GLY A 341 -1.31 -2.08 -9.96
CA GLY A 341 -0.71 -1.57 -11.18
C GLY A 341 0.41 -0.56 -10.91
N HIS A 342 0.29 0.30 -9.90
CA HIS A 342 1.34 1.27 -9.57
C HIS A 342 2.65 0.63 -9.04
N ASN A 343 2.61 -0.64 -8.64
CA ASN A 343 3.77 -1.43 -8.21
C ASN A 343 4.30 -2.35 -9.32
N ILE A 344 3.72 -2.27 -10.53
CA ILE A 344 4.12 -3.07 -11.69
C ILE A 344 4.75 -2.14 -12.73
N LEU A 345 5.99 -2.44 -13.09
CA LEU A 345 6.69 -1.80 -14.19
C LEU A 345 6.41 -2.58 -15.49
N VAL A 346 6.15 -1.89 -16.59
CA VAL A 346 5.80 -2.49 -17.88
C VAL A 346 6.55 -1.86 -19.04
N GLN A 347 6.83 -2.67 -20.06
CA GLN A 347 7.27 -2.24 -21.40
C GLN A 347 6.07 -2.31 -22.38
N GLU A 348 6.20 -1.67 -23.54
CA GLU A 348 5.14 -1.61 -24.57
C GLU A 348 4.70 -3.01 -25.06
N ASP A 349 5.59 -3.99 -25.03
CA ASP A 349 5.28 -5.35 -25.46
C ASP A 349 4.52 -6.17 -24.39
N GLY A 350 4.34 -5.65 -23.17
CA GLY A 350 3.71 -6.35 -22.06
C GLY A 350 4.66 -7.16 -21.18
N ASN A 351 5.98 -7.06 -21.40
CA ASN A 351 6.93 -7.51 -20.39
C ASN A 351 6.78 -6.66 -19.12
N CYS A 352 6.90 -7.29 -17.95
CA CYS A 352 6.64 -6.64 -16.68
C CYS A 352 7.60 -7.06 -15.57
N LEU A 353 7.76 -6.18 -14.58
CA LEU A 353 8.47 -6.44 -13.34
C LEU A 353 7.58 -6.04 -12.17
N LEU A 354 7.39 -6.96 -11.22
CA LEU A 354 6.77 -6.66 -9.94
C LEU A 354 7.80 -6.00 -9.03
N SER A 355 7.40 -4.92 -8.37
CA SER A 355 8.22 -4.11 -7.49
C SER A 355 7.49 -3.77 -6.18
N ASP A 356 8.19 -3.11 -5.26
CA ASP A 356 7.71 -2.67 -3.94
C ASP A 356 7.21 -3.78 -3.00
N PHE A 357 8.17 -4.40 -2.30
CA PHE A 357 7.89 -5.42 -1.29
C PHE A 357 7.59 -4.82 0.10
N GLY A 358 7.28 -3.52 0.20
CA GLY A 358 7.06 -2.83 1.47
C GLY A 358 5.98 -3.48 2.34
N ALA A 359 4.96 -4.07 1.70
CA ALA A 359 3.83 -4.74 2.35
C ALA A 359 3.99 -6.26 2.49
N ALA A 360 5.06 -6.82 1.92
CA ALA A 360 5.21 -8.25 1.76
C ALA A 360 5.27 -8.95 3.12
N SER A 361 4.58 -10.07 3.24
CA SER A 361 4.43 -10.79 4.50
C SER A 361 4.71 -12.28 4.31
N PHE A 362 5.50 -12.84 5.21
CA PHE A 362 5.78 -14.27 5.25
C PHE A 362 4.61 -15.05 5.85
N HIS A 363 4.25 -16.19 5.25
CA HIS A 363 3.18 -17.05 5.74
C HIS A 363 3.53 -17.55 7.15
N PRO A 364 2.64 -17.38 8.15
CA PRO A 364 2.91 -17.84 9.52
C PRO A 364 2.94 -19.37 9.63
N SER A 365 2.13 -20.04 8.81
CA SER A 365 2.03 -21.50 8.69
C SER A 365 1.50 -21.87 7.30
N ALA A 366 1.60 -23.15 6.91
CA ALA A 366 1.08 -23.61 5.63
C ALA A 366 -0.44 -23.40 5.49
N GLY A 367 -1.22 -23.74 6.52
CA GLY A 367 -2.69 -23.59 6.50
C GLY A 367 -3.16 -22.14 6.42
N LEU A 368 -2.46 -21.21 7.10
CA LEU A 368 -2.73 -19.78 6.95
C LEU A 368 -2.27 -19.25 5.58
N GLY A 369 -1.20 -19.82 5.03
CA GLY A 369 -0.68 -19.49 3.71
C GLY A 369 -1.75 -19.60 2.63
N GLU A 370 -2.44 -20.74 2.53
CA GLU A 370 -3.47 -20.93 1.51
C GLU A 370 -4.57 -19.86 1.57
N ALA A 371 -5.04 -19.49 2.76
CA ALA A 371 -6.06 -18.46 2.92
C ALA A 371 -5.55 -17.06 2.55
N LEU A 372 -4.30 -16.73 2.90
CA LEU A 372 -3.64 -15.48 2.52
C LEU A 372 -3.45 -15.38 0.99
N GLU A 373 -3.10 -16.49 0.35
CA GLU A 373 -2.98 -16.56 -1.12
C GLU A 373 -4.33 -16.27 -1.80
N ARG A 374 -5.46 -16.71 -1.23
CA ARG A 374 -6.81 -16.38 -1.77
C ARG A 374 -7.19 -14.91 -1.60
N ILE A 375 -6.62 -14.19 -0.63
CA ILE A 375 -6.75 -12.73 -0.54
C ILE A 375 -6.00 -12.11 -1.72
N GLU A 376 -4.77 -12.55 -1.99
CA GLU A 376 -3.95 -12.04 -3.09
C GLU A 376 -4.53 -12.40 -4.48
N THR A 377 -5.21 -13.55 -4.63
CA THR A 377 -6.03 -13.86 -5.80
C THR A 377 -7.03 -12.75 -6.12
N ARG A 378 -7.67 -12.17 -5.11
CA ARG A 378 -8.62 -11.08 -5.33
C ARG A 378 -7.91 -9.83 -5.84
N ALA A 379 -6.73 -9.50 -5.31
CA ALA A 379 -5.92 -8.39 -5.81
C ALA A 379 -5.57 -8.59 -7.30
N PHE A 380 -5.14 -9.80 -7.67
CA PHE A 380 -4.92 -10.15 -9.08
C PHE A 380 -6.19 -9.99 -9.92
N GLY A 381 -7.35 -10.46 -9.43
CA GLY A 381 -8.64 -10.31 -10.12
C GLY A 381 -9.08 -8.86 -10.31
N ILE A 382 -8.74 -7.96 -9.39
CA ILE A 382 -8.98 -6.51 -9.55
C ILE A 382 -8.09 -5.97 -10.66
N LEU A 383 -6.79 -6.24 -10.60
CA LEU A 383 -5.82 -5.84 -11.62
C LEU A 383 -6.23 -6.35 -13.01
N LEU A 384 -6.64 -7.62 -13.11
CA LEU A 384 -7.11 -8.21 -14.37
C LEU A 384 -8.36 -7.47 -14.88
N GLY A 385 -9.30 -7.11 -14.00
CA GLY A 385 -10.46 -6.29 -14.37
C GLY A 385 -10.06 -4.92 -14.92
N GLU A 386 -9.11 -4.25 -14.25
CA GLU A 386 -8.57 -2.96 -14.69
C GLU A 386 -7.88 -3.06 -16.07
N LEU A 387 -7.15 -4.16 -16.34
CA LEU A 387 -6.58 -4.44 -17.65
C LEU A 387 -7.64 -4.72 -18.71
N LEU A 388 -8.67 -5.52 -18.39
CA LEU A 388 -9.76 -5.88 -19.32
C LEU A 388 -10.57 -4.66 -19.76
N GLU A 389 -10.85 -3.73 -18.85
CA GLU A 389 -11.52 -2.45 -19.17
C GLU A 389 -10.76 -1.61 -20.21
N ARG A 390 -9.45 -1.86 -20.36
CA ARG A 390 -8.53 -1.11 -21.23
C ARG A 390 -8.04 -1.96 -22.42
N CYS A 391 -8.59 -3.15 -22.60
CA CYS A 391 -8.21 -4.04 -23.69
C CYS A 391 -8.99 -3.70 -24.97
N GLU A 392 -8.28 -3.49 -26.06
CA GLU A 392 -8.83 -3.41 -27.41
C GLU A 392 -8.62 -4.77 -28.08
N ALA A 393 -9.67 -5.60 -28.04
CA ALA A 393 -9.67 -6.95 -28.61
C ALA A 393 -10.41 -6.97 -29.95
N ASP A 394 -9.93 -7.79 -30.88
CA ASP A 394 -10.59 -7.97 -32.18
C ASP A 394 -11.84 -8.86 -32.04
N PRO A 395 -12.82 -8.80 -32.98
CA PRO A 395 -14.01 -9.64 -32.91
C PRO A 395 -13.72 -11.15 -32.84
N GLN A 396 -12.59 -11.60 -33.39
CA GLN A 396 -12.14 -13.00 -33.34
C GLN A 396 -11.71 -13.43 -31.93
N ASP A 397 -11.39 -12.50 -31.04
CA ASP A 397 -10.88 -12.74 -29.69
C ASP A 397 -11.99 -12.88 -28.64
N GLN A 398 -13.26 -12.83 -29.07
CA GLN A 398 -14.42 -12.77 -28.18
C GLN A 398 -14.46 -13.92 -27.17
N ASP A 399 -14.08 -15.13 -27.58
CA ASP A 399 -14.06 -16.30 -26.70
C ASP A 399 -12.98 -16.20 -25.62
N VAL A 400 -11.79 -15.66 -25.97
CA VAL A 400 -10.70 -15.42 -25.02
C VAL A 400 -11.10 -14.33 -24.02
N MET A 401 -11.69 -13.23 -24.50
CA MET A 401 -12.17 -12.14 -23.65
C MET A 401 -13.28 -12.61 -22.70
N ALA A 402 -14.20 -13.47 -23.16
CA ALA A 402 -15.21 -14.07 -22.31
C ALA A 402 -14.58 -14.97 -21.24
N GLY A 403 -13.57 -15.77 -21.61
CA GLY A 403 -12.79 -16.60 -20.68
C GLY A 403 -12.07 -15.78 -19.60
N LEU A 404 -11.37 -14.71 -20.00
CA LEU A 404 -10.69 -13.80 -19.07
C LEU A 404 -11.68 -13.09 -18.14
N THR A 405 -12.84 -12.68 -18.65
CA THR A 405 -13.89 -12.06 -17.83
C THR A 405 -14.46 -13.04 -16.80
N ALA A 406 -14.67 -14.31 -17.17
CA ALA A 406 -15.09 -15.35 -16.23
C ALA A 406 -14.02 -15.64 -15.17
N LEU A 407 -12.75 -15.66 -15.57
CA LEU A 407 -11.61 -15.81 -14.64
C LEU A 407 -11.51 -14.62 -13.68
N GLN A 408 -11.67 -13.41 -14.17
CA GLN A 408 -11.73 -12.19 -13.37
C GLN A 408 -12.83 -12.30 -12.30
N ALA A 409 -14.04 -12.69 -12.71
CA ALA A 409 -15.18 -12.86 -11.81
C ALA A 409 -14.92 -13.94 -10.74
N SER A 410 -14.27 -15.06 -11.09
CA SER A 410 -13.93 -16.11 -10.12
C SER A 410 -12.84 -15.69 -9.14
N CYS A 411 -11.95 -14.78 -9.53
CA CYS A 411 -10.93 -14.22 -8.63
C CYS A 411 -11.52 -13.25 -7.60
N VAL A 412 -12.52 -12.46 -7.97
CA VAL A 412 -13.08 -11.40 -7.11
C VAL A 412 -14.36 -11.77 -6.35
N GLN A 413 -14.83 -13.00 -6.51
CA GLN A 413 -16.05 -13.46 -5.85
C GLN A 413 -15.91 -13.50 -4.31
N PRO A 414 -17.03 -13.32 -3.57
CA PRO A 414 -17.02 -13.00 -2.15
C PRO A 414 -16.61 -14.15 -1.22
N ASP A 415 -16.81 -15.42 -1.62
CA ASP A 415 -16.38 -16.57 -0.83
C ASP A 415 -14.88 -16.83 -1.05
N CYS A 416 -14.04 -16.39 -0.11
CA CYS A 416 -12.59 -16.49 -0.24
C CYS A 416 -12.08 -17.90 -0.59
N GLN A 417 -12.76 -18.96 -0.11
CA GLN A 417 -12.33 -20.35 -0.35
C GLN A 417 -12.60 -20.85 -1.78
N GLN A 418 -13.57 -20.25 -2.46
CA GLN A 418 -13.92 -20.61 -3.84
C GLN A 418 -13.06 -19.88 -4.89
N ARG A 419 -12.23 -18.91 -4.49
CA ARG A 419 -11.33 -18.20 -5.42
C ARG A 419 -10.27 -19.18 -5.91
N PRO A 420 -9.88 -19.21 -7.20
CA PRO A 420 -8.82 -20.10 -7.67
C PRO A 420 -7.45 -19.70 -7.11
N SER A 421 -6.51 -20.63 -7.12
CA SER A 421 -5.12 -20.37 -6.74
C SER A 421 -4.44 -19.67 -7.90
N LEU A 422 -3.39 -18.89 -7.63
CA LEU A 422 -2.61 -18.26 -8.70
C LEU A 422 -1.99 -19.29 -9.65
N ALA A 423 -1.73 -20.52 -9.18
CA ALA A 423 -1.23 -21.61 -10.02
C ALA A 423 -2.28 -22.10 -11.02
N GLU A 424 -3.55 -22.24 -10.60
CA GLU A 424 -4.68 -22.56 -11.49
C GLU A 424 -4.94 -21.43 -12.48
N ILE A 425 -4.91 -20.17 -12.01
CA ILE A 425 -5.04 -18.97 -12.85
C ILE A 425 -3.94 -18.94 -13.93
N LEU A 426 -2.68 -19.15 -13.54
CA LEU A 426 -1.55 -19.15 -14.47
C LEU A 426 -1.70 -20.23 -15.55
N LEU A 427 -2.11 -21.45 -15.16
CA LEU A 427 -2.36 -22.53 -16.10
C LEU A 427 -3.46 -22.16 -17.10
N GLN A 428 -4.53 -21.54 -16.62
CA GLN A 428 -5.65 -21.10 -17.46
C GLN A 428 -5.23 -19.99 -18.45
N ILE A 429 -4.49 -18.97 -18.00
CA ILE A 429 -4.02 -17.88 -18.88
C ILE A 429 -3.10 -18.42 -19.98
N LYS A 430 -2.26 -19.41 -19.66
CA LYS A 430 -1.37 -20.06 -20.65
C LYS A 430 -2.13 -20.76 -21.77
N THR A 431 -3.39 -21.18 -21.56
CA THR A 431 -4.20 -21.77 -22.64
C THR A 431 -4.64 -20.77 -23.71
N TRP A 432 -4.61 -19.46 -23.39
CA TRP A 432 -4.93 -18.39 -24.33
C TRP A 432 -3.69 -17.70 -24.90
N SER A 433 -2.53 -17.94 -24.30
CA SER A 433 -1.24 -17.34 -24.69
C SER A 433 -0.43 -18.23 -25.65
N ALA A 434 -0.88 -19.47 -25.85
CA ALA A 434 -0.33 -20.46 -26.78
C ALA A 434 -1.02 -20.39 -28.14
#